data_AF-A0A9P8DUE5-F1
#
_entry.id   AF-A0A9P8DUE5-F1
#
_cell.length_a   1.000
_cell.length_b   1.000
_cell.length_c   1.000
_cell.angle_alpha   90.00
_cell.angle_beta   90.00
_cell.angle_gamma   90.00
#
_symmetry.space_group_name_H-M   'P 1'
#
loop_
_entity.id
_entity.type
_entity.pdbx_description
1 polymer ?
#
loop_
_entity_poly.entity_id
_entity_poly.type
_entity_poly.pdbx_seq_one_letter_code
_entity_poly.pdbx_strand_id
1 'polypeptide(L)'
;MNDIDSEPEQPDLTNAAPTPTLHTKLQYQLISSLAKRWQTPQNINTPSKVREYKKMVEQHVSSFPAVFALNSPDTSKDTEWPWVVTHRYYVQAMAYFMILQPYKAHLLHPSINLSVPEIQQLRAEAVECALKTLQIARQWASRVSQGDGQFHLVVLCLFDTAAFLSMSLQKDQVKDFPRRHKAVVAVNEAAATLKELQAISRGAQSSHGLLCKILRKMDWDATEK
;
A
#
# COMPACT_ATOMS: atom_id res chain seq x y z
N MET A 1 -27.36 6.42 -19.81
CA MET A 1 -27.31 5.08 -19.20
C MET A 1 -25.83 4.82 -18.94
N ASN A 2 -25.36 4.97 -17.71
CA ASN A 2 -23.92 4.90 -17.41
C ASN A 2 -23.49 3.42 -17.36
N ASP A 3 -22.48 3.04 -18.14
CA ASP A 3 -21.81 1.72 -18.16
C ASP A 3 -21.18 1.29 -16.81
N ILE A 4 -21.41 2.05 -15.75
CA ILE A 4 -20.88 1.84 -14.40
C ILE A 4 -21.74 0.85 -13.61
N ASP A 5 -23.02 0.69 -13.96
CA ASP A 5 -24.00 -0.17 -13.25
C ASP A 5 -24.15 -1.59 -13.83
N SER A 6 -23.40 -1.95 -14.88
CA SER A 6 -23.49 -3.31 -15.45
C SER A 6 -22.77 -4.34 -14.59
N GLU A 7 -23.48 -5.43 -14.25
CA GLU A 7 -22.91 -6.64 -13.64
C GLU A 7 -21.73 -7.19 -14.47
N PRO A 8 -20.75 -7.85 -13.83
CA PRO A 8 -19.48 -8.16 -14.47
C PRO A 8 -19.65 -9.26 -15.51
N GLU A 9 -19.50 -8.93 -16.78
CA GLU A 9 -18.74 -9.83 -17.65
C GLU A 9 -17.32 -9.87 -17.08
N GLN A 10 -16.95 -10.97 -16.41
CA GLN A 10 -15.55 -11.28 -16.23
C GLN A 10 -15.04 -11.69 -17.61
N PRO A 11 -14.28 -10.83 -18.33
CA PRO A 11 -13.75 -11.25 -19.62
C PRO A 11 -12.92 -12.52 -19.40
N ASP A 12 -13.08 -13.50 -20.28
CA ASP A 12 -12.16 -14.62 -20.38
C ASP A 12 -10.81 -14.07 -20.88
N LEU A 13 -10.00 -13.59 -19.95
CA LEU A 13 -8.72 -12.93 -20.23
C LEU A 13 -7.64 -13.90 -20.70
N THR A 14 -7.97 -15.18 -20.88
CA THR A 14 -7.10 -16.15 -21.54
C THR A 14 -6.77 -15.71 -22.98
N ASN A 15 -7.71 -15.03 -23.67
CA ASN A 15 -7.58 -14.72 -25.10
C ASN A 15 -7.71 -13.23 -25.47
N ALA A 16 -8.02 -12.32 -24.53
CA ALA A 16 -8.16 -10.89 -24.83
C ALA A 16 -7.48 -9.98 -23.78
N ALA A 17 -6.96 -8.84 -24.23
CA ALA A 17 -6.34 -7.86 -23.36
C ALA A 17 -7.38 -7.24 -22.40
N PRO A 18 -7.03 -7.01 -21.11
CA PRO A 18 -7.86 -6.21 -20.22
C PRO A 18 -8.10 -4.82 -20.81
N THR A 19 -9.31 -4.28 -20.60
CA THR A 19 -9.57 -2.89 -20.99
C THR A 19 -8.62 -1.95 -20.22
N PRO A 20 -8.10 -0.88 -20.86
CA PRO A 20 -7.15 0.03 -20.21
C PRO A 20 -7.69 0.64 -18.91
N THR A 21 -9.00 0.74 -18.74
CA THR A 21 -9.66 1.31 -17.55
C THR A 21 -10.03 0.28 -16.49
N LEU A 22 -9.76 -1.02 -16.70
CA LEU A 22 -10.20 -2.08 -15.80
C LEU A 22 -9.67 -1.89 -14.37
N HIS A 23 -8.40 -1.50 -14.21
CA HIS A 23 -7.80 -1.28 -12.89
C HIS A 23 -8.55 -0.23 -12.06
N THR A 24 -9.01 0.85 -12.69
CA THR A 24 -9.81 1.91 -12.05
C THR A 24 -11.20 1.40 -11.69
N LYS A 25 -11.84 0.61 -12.59
CA LYS A 25 -13.14 -0.01 -12.31
C LYS A 25 -13.06 -0.95 -11.10
N LEU A 26 -12.03 -1.79 -11.03
CA LEU A 26 -11.79 -2.70 -9.91
C LEU A 26 -11.56 -1.94 -8.60
N GLN A 27 -10.77 -0.86 -8.62
CA GLN A 27 -10.56 -0.03 -7.43
C GLN A 27 -11.87 0.65 -6.98
N TYR A 28 -12.65 1.19 -7.91
CA TYR A 28 -13.93 1.83 -7.60
C TYR A 28 -14.91 0.84 -6.96
N GLN A 29 -15.02 -0.37 -7.48
CA GLN A 29 -15.87 -1.43 -6.93
C GLN A 29 -15.44 -1.81 -5.50
N LEU A 30 -14.14 -1.93 -5.26
CA LEU A 30 -13.60 -2.17 -3.93
C LEU A 30 -13.97 -1.04 -2.95
N ILE A 31 -13.69 0.21 -3.32
CA ILE A 31 -13.99 1.39 -2.49
C ILE A 31 -15.48 1.47 -2.19
N SER A 32 -16.33 1.26 -3.19
CA SER A 32 -17.79 1.31 -3.06
C SER A 32 -18.30 0.22 -2.11
N SER A 33 -17.76 -0.99 -2.21
CA SER A 33 -18.10 -2.10 -1.32
C SER A 33 -17.72 -1.79 0.13
N LEU A 34 -16.51 -1.26 0.35
CA LEU A 34 -16.04 -0.87 1.69
C LEU A 34 -16.86 0.28 2.26
N ALA A 35 -17.18 1.30 1.46
CA ALA A 35 -18.02 2.42 1.87
C ALA A 35 -19.42 1.95 2.26
N LYS A 36 -20.02 1.03 1.50
CA LYS A 36 -21.32 0.44 1.81
C LYS A 36 -21.33 -0.26 3.18
N ARG A 37 -20.24 -0.98 3.52
CA ARG A 37 -20.13 -1.70 4.80
C ARG A 37 -19.81 -0.80 5.98
N TRP A 38 -18.81 0.07 5.83
CA TRP A 38 -18.22 0.80 6.95
C TRP A 38 -18.73 2.22 7.11
N GLN A 39 -19.32 2.80 6.05
CA GLN A 39 -19.79 4.18 5.93
C GLN A 39 -18.70 5.24 6.14
N THR A 40 -18.07 5.25 7.32
CA THR A 40 -16.98 6.15 7.67
C THR A 40 -15.79 5.40 8.28
N PRO A 41 -14.55 5.89 8.08
CA PRO A 41 -13.36 5.23 8.64
C PRO A 41 -13.35 5.11 10.16
N GLN A 42 -14.03 6.00 10.89
CA GLN A 42 -14.08 5.99 12.36
C GLN A 42 -14.79 4.75 12.92
N ASN A 43 -15.60 4.07 12.11
CA ASN A 43 -16.30 2.86 12.52
C ASN A 43 -15.34 1.66 12.69
N ILE A 44 -14.12 1.72 12.14
CA ILE A 44 -13.09 0.67 12.22
C ILE A 44 -12.16 0.97 13.41
N ASN A 45 -12.65 0.73 14.61
CA ASN A 45 -12.02 1.19 15.86
C ASN A 45 -11.55 0.08 16.81
N THR A 46 -11.70 -1.18 16.43
CA THR A 46 -11.23 -2.34 17.22
C THR A 46 -10.34 -3.26 16.38
N PRO A 47 -9.42 -4.03 16.99
CA PRO A 47 -8.56 -4.97 16.26
C PRO A 47 -9.35 -5.96 15.38
N SER A 48 -10.48 -6.47 15.89
CA SER A 48 -11.37 -7.36 15.12
C SER A 48 -11.90 -6.68 13.85
N LYS A 49 -12.36 -5.43 13.95
CA LYS A 49 -12.83 -4.67 12.78
C LYS A 49 -11.71 -4.33 11.79
N VAL A 50 -10.50 -4.05 12.28
CA VAL A 50 -9.33 -3.85 11.42
C VAL A 50 -9.05 -5.11 10.59
N ARG A 51 -9.06 -6.29 11.22
CA ARG A 51 -8.87 -7.57 10.53
C ARG A 51 -10.03 -7.90 9.59
N GLU A 52 -11.26 -7.57 9.97
CA GLU A 52 -12.44 -7.76 9.12
C GLU A 52 -12.37 -6.88 7.86
N TYR A 53 -11.95 -5.62 8.01
CA TYR A 53 -11.69 -4.73 6.86
C TYR A 53 -10.64 -5.32 5.94
N LYS A 54 -9.51 -5.78 6.49
CA LYS A 54 -8.46 -6.46 5.71
C LYS A 54 -9.00 -7.65 4.94
N LYS A 55 -9.74 -8.54 5.61
CA LYS A 55 -10.33 -9.73 5.00
C LYS A 55 -11.27 -9.37 3.85
N MET A 56 -12.06 -8.31 4.00
CA MET A 56 -12.94 -7.82 2.94
C MET A 56 -12.15 -7.33 1.72
N VAL A 57 -11.04 -6.61 1.91
CA VAL A 57 -10.16 -6.21 0.80
C VAL A 57 -9.54 -7.43 0.13
N GLU A 58 -8.97 -8.36 0.91
CA GLU A 58 -8.33 -9.57 0.38
C GLU A 58 -9.33 -10.45 -0.40
N GLN A 59 -10.55 -10.61 0.11
CA GLN A 59 -11.62 -11.35 -0.58
C GLN A 59 -12.00 -10.68 -1.90
N HIS A 60 -12.12 -9.36 -1.93
CA HIS A 60 -12.48 -8.65 -3.15
C HIS A 60 -11.37 -8.73 -4.19
N VAL A 61 -10.11 -8.59 -3.78
CA VAL A 61 -8.97 -8.69 -4.70
C VAL A 61 -8.75 -10.13 -5.18
N SER A 62 -9.18 -11.14 -4.42
CA SER A 62 -9.10 -12.54 -4.86
C SER A 62 -10.00 -12.88 -6.06
N SER A 63 -11.01 -12.06 -6.35
CA SER A 63 -11.87 -12.22 -7.55
C SER A 63 -11.35 -11.44 -8.77
N PHE A 64 -10.24 -10.72 -8.64
CA PHE A 64 -9.66 -9.98 -9.75
C PHE A 64 -9.05 -10.95 -10.78
N PRO A 65 -8.94 -10.50 -12.05
CA PRO A 65 -8.17 -11.21 -13.07
C PRO A 65 -6.80 -11.69 -12.59
N ALA A 66 -6.35 -12.85 -13.11
CA ALA A 66 -5.05 -13.43 -12.78
C ALA A 66 -3.87 -12.48 -13.05
N VAL A 67 -3.96 -11.64 -14.09
CA VAL A 67 -2.97 -10.60 -14.40
C VAL A 67 -2.82 -9.55 -13.29
N PHE A 68 -3.82 -9.40 -12.42
CA PHE A 68 -3.85 -8.45 -11.30
C PHE A 68 -3.81 -9.14 -9.93
N ALA A 69 -3.58 -10.46 -9.86
CA ALA A 69 -3.49 -11.17 -8.59
C ALA A 69 -2.39 -10.58 -7.68
N LEU A 70 -2.64 -10.53 -6.37
CA LEU A 70 -1.64 -10.02 -5.41
C LEU A 70 -0.41 -10.91 -5.30
N ASN A 71 -0.61 -12.21 -5.41
CA ASN A 71 0.45 -13.20 -5.31
C ASN A 71 0.53 -13.95 -6.64
N SER A 72 1.73 -14.06 -7.19
CA SER A 72 2.01 -14.77 -8.46
C SER A 72 1.07 -14.36 -9.61
N PRO A 73 1.03 -13.06 -9.98
CA PRO A 73 0.22 -12.61 -11.10
C PRO A 73 0.65 -13.28 -12.40
N ASP A 74 -0.31 -13.51 -13.31
CA ASP A 74 -0.01 -13.96 -14.66
C ASP A 74 0.76 -12.86 -15.41
N THR A 75 1.97 -13.20 -15.84
CA THR A 75 2.93 -12.32 -16.56
C THR A 75 3.20 -12.80 -17.98
N SER A 76 2.53 -13.86 -18.43
CA SER A 76 2.78 -14.51 -19.73
C SER A 76 2.63 -13.56 -20.93
N LYS A 77 1.80 -12.52 -20.80
CA LYS A 77 1.52 -11.52 -21.85
C LYS A 77 2.08 -10.12 -21.56
N ASP A 78 3.01 -9.98 -20.61
CA ASP A 78 3.57 -8.66 -20.23
C ASP A 78 4.28 -7.96 -21.39
N THR A 79 4.88 -8.74 -22.31
CA THR A 79 5.52 -8.20 -23.51
C THR A 79 4.49 -7.70 -24.53
N GLU A 80 3.34 -8.36 -24.60
CA GLU A 80 2.26 -8.02 -25.53
C GLU A 80 1.45 -6.82 -25.04
N TRP A 81 1.21 -6.73 -23.73
CA TRP A 81 0.42 -5.67 -23.10
C TRP A 81 1.20 -4.91 -22.01
N PRO A 82 2.24 -4.11 -22.36
CA PRO A 82 3.10 -3.46 -21.38
C PRO A 82 2.38 -2.57 -20.36
N TRP A 83 1.24 -1.97 -20.72
CA TRP A 83 0.42 -1.16 -19.82
C TRP A 83 -0.20 -1.97 -18.67
N VAL A 84 -0.44 -3.26 -18.87
CA VAL A 84 -0.98 -4.16 -17.84
C VAL A 84 -0.02 -4.27 -16.66
N VAL A 85 1.30 -4.17 -16.91
CA VAL A 85 2.31 -4.19 -15.85
C VAL A 85 2.14 -3.00 -14.90
N THR A 86 1.97 -1.79 -15.44
CA THR A 86 1.71 -0.59 -14.63
C THR A 86 0.40 -0.70 -13.87
N HIS A 87 -0.66 -1.15 -14.54
CA HIS A 87 -1.98 -1.38 -13.92
C HIS A 87 -1.94 -2.43 -12.81
N ARG A 88 -1.14 -3.49 -12.97
CA ARG A 88 -0.92 -4.51 -11.95
C ARG A 88 -0.28 -3.91 -10.71
N TYR A 89 0.79 -3.12 -10.88
CA TYR A 89 1.42 -2.43 -9.75
C TYR A 89 0.44 -1.47 -9.06
N TYR A 90 -0.35 -0.72 -9.82
CA TYR A 90 -1.41 0.12 -9.28
C TYR A 90 -2.39 -0.67 -8.41
N VAL A 91 -2.96 -1.76 -8.94
CA VAL A 91 -3.97 -2.56 -8.23
C VAL A 91 -3.39 -3.15 -6.96
N GLN A 92 -2.20 -3.73 -7.05
CA GLN A 92 -1.52 -4.35 -5.92
C GLN A 92 -1.15 -3.31 -4.84
N ALA A 93 -0.58 -2.17 -5.24
CA ALA A 93 -0.22 -1.10 -4.32
C ALA A 93 -1.45 -0.54 -3.62
N MET A 94 -2.54 -0.28 -4.36
CA MET A 94 -3.79 0.24 -3.80
C MET A 94 -4.47 -0.74 -2.85
N ALA A 95 -4.47 -2.05 -3.16
CA ALA A 95 -5.00 -3.05 -2.24
C ALA A 95 -4.28 -3.04 -0.89
N TYR A 96 -2.94 -3.14 -0.89
CA TYR A 96 -2.18 -3.12 0.36
C TYR A 96 -2.21 -1.76 1.06
N PHE A 97 -2.21 -0.66 0.30
CA PHE A 97 -2.35 0.68 0.84
C PHE A 97 -3.68 0.86 1.57
N MET A 98 -4.78 0.38 0.98
CA MET A 98 -6.11 0.42 1.60
C MET A 98 -6.19 -0.47 2.83
N ILE A 99 -5.66 -1.70 2.78
CA ILE A 99 -5.56 -2.59 3.95
C ILE A 99 -4.87 -1.87 5.11
N LEU A 100 -3.78 -1.14 4.83
CA LEU A 100 -2.96 -0.52 5.86
C LEU A 100 -3.66 0.65 6.59
N GLN A 101 -4.62 1.35 5.96
CA GLN A 101 -5.24 2.55 6.54
C GLN A 101 -5.88 2.35 7.93
N PRO A 102 -6.76 1.36 8.15
CA PRO A 102 -7.31 1.12 9.49
C PRO A 102 -6.26 0.65 10.51
N TYR A 103 -5.22 -0.09 10.08
CA TYR A 103 -4.10 -0.44 10.96
C TYR A 103 -3.38 0.82 11.45
N LYS A 104 -3.10 1.76 10.55
CA LYS A 104 -2.45 3.03 10.89
C LYS A 104 -3.28 3.83 11.88
N ALA A 105 -4.56 4.02 11.58
CA ALA A 105 -5.48 4.78 12.41
C ALA A 105 -5.55 4.19 13.83
N HIS A 106 -5.60 2.86 13.94
CA HIS A 106 -5.63 2.19 15.23
C HIS A 106 -4.27 2.25 15.94
N LEU A 107 -3.20 1.73 15.34
CA LEU A 107 -1.89 1.57 15.99
C LEU A 107 -1.18 2.89 16.32
N LEU A 108 -1.48 3.97 15.59
CA LEU A 108 -0.93 5.29 15.90
C LEU A 108 -1.77 6.09 16.90
N HIS A 109 -2.93 5.59 17.31
CA HIS A 109 -3.75 6.29 18.29
C HIS A 109 -3.04 6.33 19.67
N PRO A 110 -2.96 7.50 20.36
CA PRO A 110 -2.17 7.64 21.59
C PRO A 110 -2.62 6.75 22.76
N SER A 111 -3.90 6.37 22.80
CA SER A 111 -4.45 5.53 23.87
C SER A 111 -4.19 4.03 23.72
N ILE A 112 -3.60 3.60 22.60
CA ILE A 112 -3.38 2.18 22.34
C ILE A 112 -2.16 1.68 23.12
N ASN A 113 -2.39 0.66 23.94
CA ASN A 113 -1.33 -0.03 24.64
C ASN A 113 -0.67 -1.08 23.73
N LEU A 114 0.57 -0.81 23.30
CA LEU A 114 1.35 -1.68 22.40
C LEU A 114 1.87 -2.97 23.05
N SER A 115 1.75 -3.14 24.37
CA SER A 115 2.15 -4.36 25.07
C SER A 115 1.08 -5.44 25.10
N VAL A 116 -0.16 -5.12 24.71
CA VAL A 116 -1.26 -6.10 24.66
C VAL A 116 -0.97 -7.12 23.55
N PRO A 117 -1.04 -8.44 23.80
CA PRO A 117 -0.71 -9.47 22.80
C PRO A 117 -1.47 -9.34 21.48
N GLU A 118 -2.78 -9.03 21.55
CA GLU A 118 -3.58 -8.82 20.34
C GLU A 118 -3.07 -7.63 19.50
N ILE A 119 -2.62 -6.56 20.17
CA ILE A 119 -2.04 -5.38 19.52
C ILE A 119 -0.67 -5.69 18.96
N GLN A 120 0.15 -6.49 19.64
CA GLN A 120 1.44 -6.97 19.12
C GLN A 120 1.25 -7.77 17.81
N GLN A 121 0.26 -8.65 17.76
CA GLN A 121 -0.10 -9.36 16.53
C GLN A 121 -0.54 -8.40 15.43
N LEU A 122 -1.39 -7.41 15.76
CA LEU A 122 -1.85 -6.40 14.82
C LEU A 122 -0.68 -5.54 14.28
N ARG A 123 0.32 -5.23 15.12
CA ARG A 123 1.56 -4.56 14.70
C ARG A 123 2.35 -5.41 13.71
N ALA A 124 2.52 -6.70 13.99
CA ALA A 124 3.24 -7.59 13.09
C ALA A 124 2.55 -7.67 11.71
N GLU A 125 1.23 -7.83 11.69
CA GLU A 125 0.42 -7.80 10.46
C GLU A 125 0.58 -6.48 9.69
N ALA A 126 0.53 -5.34 10.40
CA ALA A 126 0.70 -4.01 9.79
C ALA A 126 2.09 -3.83 9.17
N VAL A 127 3.14 -4.32 9.84
CA VAL A 127 4.51 -4.27 9.32
C VAL A 127 4.64 -5.10 8.05
N GLU A 128 4.13 -6.34 8.04
CA GLU A 128 4.13 -7.16 6.83
C GLU A 128 3.43 -6.46 5.66
N CYS A 129 2.25 -5.89 5.91
CA CYS A 129 1.50 -5.14 4.91
C CYS A 129 2.30 -3.93 4.41
N ALA A 130 2.86 -3.13 5.31
CA ALA A 130 3.64 -1.95 4.96
C ALA A 130 4.90 -2.30 4.14
N LEU A 131 5.60 -3.37 4.48
CA LEU A 131 6.75 -3.86 3.72
C LEU A 131 6.36 -4.24 2.29
N LYS A 132 5.24 -4.95 2.11
CA LYS A 132 4.71 -5.27 0.78
C LYS A 132 4.31 -4.02 0.01
N THR A 133 3.61 -3.07 0.63
CA THR A 133 3.23 -1.80 0.00
C THR A 133 4.47 -1.05 -0.51
N LEU A 134 5.51 -0.90 0.31
CA LEU A 134 6.74 -0.21 -0.10
C LEU A 134 7.49 -0.95 -1.22
N GLN A 135 7.57 -2.28 -1.15
CA GLN A 135 8.20 -3.07 -2.21
C GLN A 135 7.50 -2.85 -3.56
N ILE A 136 6.18 -2.98 -3.60
CA ILE A 136 5.38 -2.81 -4.81
C ILE A 136 5.46 -1.37 -5.32
N ALA A 137 5.35 -0.37 -4.43
CA ALA A 137 5.43 1.03 -4.80
C ALA A 137 6.80 1.41 -5.40
N ARG A 138 7.90 0.81 -4.91
CA ARG A 138 9.23 1.00 -5.51
C ARG A 138 9.36 0.36 -6.87
N GLN A 139 8.84 -0.86 -7.04
CA GLN A 139 8.80 -1.53 -8.34
C GLN A 139 7.97 -0.72 -9.35
N TRP A 140 6.84 -0.17 -8.89
CA TRP A 140 6.04 0.74 -9.68
C TRP A 140 6.82 1.99 -10.07
N ALA A 141 7.48 2.66 -9.11
CA ALA A 141 8.29 3.86 -9.34
C ALA A 141 9.34 3.68 -10.45
N SER A 142 9.98 2.50 -10.52
CA SER A 142 10.97 2.18 -11.57
C SER A 142 10.42 2.18 -13.00
N ARG A 143 9.10 2.17 -13.15
CA ARG A 143 8.40 2.13 -14.44
C ARG A 143 7.74 3.45 -14.81
N VAL A 144 7.69 4.42 -13.89
CA VAL A 144 6.96 5.67 -14.12
C VAL A 144 7.84 6.67 -14.86
N SER A 145 7.32 7.26 -15.93
CA SER A 145 7.95 8.35 -16.68
C SER A 145 7.31 9.71 -16.34
N GLN A 146 7.97 10.82 -16.73
CA GLN A 146 7.34 12.14 -16.69
C GLN A 146 6.00 12.12 -17.44
N GLY A 147 4.95 12.69 -16.82
CA GLY A 147 3.61 12.80 -17.43
C GLY A 147 2.66 11.64 -17.14
N ASP A 148 3.07 10.59 -16.45
CA ASP A 148 2.14 9.53 -16.02
C ASP A 148 1.16 10.09 -14.97
N GLY A 149 -0.15 10.02 -15.27
CA GLY A 149 -1.21 10.53 -14.43
C GLY A 149 -1.28 9.87 -13.05
N GLN A 150 -0.70 8.68 -12.87
CA GLN A 150 -0.75 7.93 -11.62
C GLN A 150 0.48 8.15 -10.73
N PHE A 151 1.44 8.95 -11.19
CA PHE A 151 2.68 9.25 -10.47
C PHE A 151 2.47 9.67 -9.01
N HIS A 152 1.45 10.49 -8.77
CA HIS A 152 1.14 11.02 -7.44
C HIS A 152 0.76 9.91 -6.44
N LEU A 153 0.17 8.80 -6.91
CA LEU A 153 -0.20 7.65 -6.06
C LEU A 153 1.02 6.85 -5.63
N VAL A 154 2.03 6.74 -6.50
CA VAL A 154 3.32 6.10 -6.16
C VAL A 154 4.00 6.88 -5.05
N VAL A 155 4.11 8.20 -5.21
CA VAL A 155 4.67 9.10 -4.18
C VAL A 155 3.90 8.99 -2.88
N LEU A 156 2.56 8.99 -2.95
CA LEU A 156 1.70 8.82 -1.78
C LEU A 156 1.99 7.50 -1.06
N CYS A 157 2.02 6.37 -1.77
CA CYS A 157 2.28 5.06 -1.19
C CYS A 157 3.66 5.00 -0.51
N LEU A 158 4.70 5.49 -1.18
CA LEU A 158 6.06 5.52 -0.65
C LEU A 158 6.13 6.35 0.63
N PHE A 159 5.66 7.60 0.57
CA PHE A 159 5.76 8.52 1.69
C PHE A 159 4.91 8.09 2.89
N ASP A 160 3.61 7.85 2.67
CA ASP A 160 2.64 7.61 3.72
C ASP A 160 2.92 6.28 4.46
N THR A 161 3.40 5.27 3.74
CA THR A 161 3.80 3.98 4.34
C THR A 161 5.13 4.08 5.07
N ALA A 162 6.14 4.75 4.49
CA ALA A 162 7.43 4.93 5.14
C ALA A 162 7.31 5.81 6.40
N ALA A 163 6.46 6.85 6.37
CA ALA A 163 6.15 7.67 7.53
C ALA A 163 5.43 6.87 8.62
N PHE A 164 4.51 5.97 8.25
CA PHE A 164 3.91 5.05 9.22
C PHE A 164 4.95 4.18 9.91
N LEU A 165 5.77 3.44 9.16
CA LEU A 165 6.82 2.60 9.74
C LEU A 165 7.78 3.40 10.62
N SER A 166 8.17 4.58 10.17
CA SER A 166 8.99 5.53 10.92
C SER A 166 8.36 5.90 12.27
N MET A 167 7.10 6.32 12.28
CA MET A 167 6.38 6.66 13.52
C MET A 167 6.19 5.45 14.43
N SER A 168 5.92 4.26 13.86
CA SER A 168 5.78 3.04 14.63
C SER A 168 7.11 2.57 15.24
N LEU A 169 8.23 2.76 14.56
CA LEU A 169 9.58 2.52 15.07
C LEU A 169 9.93 3.48 16.23
N GLN A 170 9.54 4.76 16.13
CA GLN A 170 9.74 5.76 17.20
C GLN A 170 8.95 5.40 18.46
N LYS A 171 7.73 4.87 18.30
CA LYS A 171 6.88 4.47 19.44
C LYS A 171 7.35 3.17 20.13
N ASP A 172 8.28 2.43 19.53
CA ASP A 172 8.75 1.15 20.04
C ASP A 172 9.81 1.31 21.14
N GLN A 173 9.35 1.56 22.37
CA GLN A 173 10.23 1.84 23.51
C GLN A 173 11.08 0.64 23.94
N VAL A 174 10.58 -0.58 23.77
CA VAL A 174 11.22 -1.83 24.23
C VAL A 174 12.10 -2.49 23.17
N LYS A 175 12.26 -1.86 21.98
CA LYS A 175 13.05 -2.37 20.85
C LYS A 175 12.62 -3.75 20.32
N ASP A 176 11.37 -4.15 20.55
CA ASP A 176 10.76 -5.40 20.06
C ASP A 176 9.89 -5.14 18.80
N PHE A 177 10.37 -4.28 17.91
CA PHE A 177 9.66 -3.95 16.68
C PHE A 177 9.67 -5.15 15.72
N PRO A 178 8.50 -5.63 15.23
CA PRO A 178 8.44 -6.73 14.28
C PRO A 178 9.28 -6.45 13.03
N ARG A 179 10.23 -7.33 12.71
CA ARG A 179 11.13 -7.19 11.55
C ARG A 179 11.83 -5.83 11.47
N ARG A 180 12.25 -5.26 12.62
CA ARG A 180 12.91 -3.95 12.74
C ARG A 180 13.89 -3.64 11.60
N HIS A 181 14.89 -4.51 11.40
CA HIS A 181 15.89 -4.32 10.35
C HIS A 181 15.27 -4.15 8.96
N LYS A 182 14.34 -5.02 8.57
CA LYS A 182 13.67 -4.93 7.27
C LYS A 182 12.81 -3.66 7.14
N ALA A 183 12.18 -3.21 8.22
CA ALA A 183 11.43 -1.96 8.23
C ALA A 183 12.35 -0.74 8.05
N VAL A 184 13.49 -0.70 8.76
CA VAL A 184 14.51 0.35 8.61
C VAL A 184 15.01 0.40 7.17
N VAL A 185 15.41 -0.74 6.60
CA VAL A 185 15.86 -0.84 5.21
C VAL A 185 14.79 -0.34 4.25
N ALA A 186 13.55 -0.82 4.37
CA ALA A 186 12.46 -0.43 3.48
C ALA A 186 12.15 1.08 3.55
N VAL A 187 12.24 1.69 4.73
CA VAL A 187 12.07 3.15 4.91
C VAL A 187 13.18 3.93 4.20
N ASN A 188 14.44 3.50 4.37
CA ASN A 188 15.58 4.15 3.71
C ASN A 188 15.50 4.00 2.19
N GLU A 189 15.12 2.83 1.70
CA GLU A 189 14.90 2.58 0.28
C GLU A 189 13.75 3.43 -0.28
N ALA A 190 12.65 3.58 0.45
CA ALA A 190 11.55 4.46 0.04
C ALA A 190 11.99 5.93 -0.03
N ALA A 191 12.83 6.38 0.92
CA ALA A 191 13.43 7.72 0.87
C ALA A 191 14.33 7.88 -0.36
N ALA A 192 15.20 6.91 -0.65
CA ALA A 192 16.05 6.93 -1.84
C ALA A 192 15.22 7.00 -3.13
N THR A 193 14.18 6.18 -3.27
CA THR A 193 13.27 6.23 -4.42
C THR A 193 12.56 7.58 -4.52
N LEU A 194 12.05 8.15 -3.42
CA LEU A 194 11.47 9.50 -3.42
C LEU A 194 12.49 10.58 -3.84
N LYS A 195 13.78 10.39 -3.55
CA LYS A 195 14.88 11.28 -3.97
C LYS A 195 15.12 11.21 -5.48
N GLU A 196 15.12 10.02 -6.06
CA GLU A 196 15.25 9.82 -7.51
C GLU A 196 14.08 10.46 -8.26
N LEU A 197 12.87 10.28 -7.72
CA LEU A 197 11.63 10.82 -8.27
C LEU A 197 11.52 12.36 -8.26
N GLN A 198 12.42 13.07 -7.56
CA GLN A 198 12.39 14.54 -7.51
C GLN A 198 12.67 15.19 -8.85
N ALA A 199 13.47 14.54 -9.70
CA ALA A 199 13.79 15.02 -11.04
C ALA A 199 12.54 15.17 -11.92
N ILE A 200 11.46 14.48 -11.55
CA ILE A 200 10.24 14.38 -12.36
C ILE A 200 8.97 14.77 -11.59
N SER A 201 9.08 15.13 -10.30
CA SER A 201 7.94 15.55 -9.48
C SER A 201 8.28 16.39 -8.26
N ARG A 202 7.62 17.56 -8.17
CA ARG A 202 7.62 18.42 -6.97
C ARG A 202 6.98 17.73 -5.75
N GLY A 203 6.00 16.86 -5.96
CA GLY A 203 5.37 16.10 -4.88
C GLY A 203 6.37 15.12 -4.23
N ALA A 204 7.22 14.48 -5.04
CA ALA A 204 8.29 13.62 -4.56
C ALA A 204 9.35 14.41 -3.77
N GLN A 205 9.73 15.61 -4.25
CA GLN A 205 10.66 16.50 -3.54
C GLN A 205 10.17 16.87 -2.14
N SER A 206 8.92 17.34 -2.03
CA SER A 206 8.31 17.67 -0.75
C SER A 206 8.23 16.45 0.17
N SER A 207 7.82 15.30 -0.37
CA SER A 207 7.65 14.06 0.38
C SER A 207 8.99 13.51 0.91
N HIS A 208 10.05 13.50 0.09
CA HIS A 208 11.39 13.15 0.52
C HIS A 208 11.89 14.10 1.64
N GLY A 209 11.74 15.41 1.44
CA GLY A 209 12.17 16.39 2.44
C GLY A 209 11.47 16.20 3.79
N LEU A 210 10.17 15.91 3.77
CA LEU A 210 9.40 15.61 4.99
C LEU A 210 9.81 14.27 5.61
N LEU A 211 9.98 13.22 4.80
CA LEU A 211 10.44 11.93 5.29
C LEU A 211 11.82 12.06 5.96
N CYS A 212 12.79 12.71 5.33
CA CYS A 212 14.10 12.96 5.93
C CYS A 212 14.01 13.71 7.27
N LYS A 213 13.08 14.66 7.43
CA LYS A 213 12.86 15.33 8.73
C LYS A 213 12.34 14.36 9.80
N ILE A 214 11.49 13.39 9.42
CA ILE A 214 11.04 12.32 10.31
C ILE A 214 12.21 11.40 10.66
N LEU A 215 13.02 10.99 9.66
CA LEU A 215 14.18 10.11 9.88
C LEU A 215 15.22 10.75 10.80
N ARG A 216 15.54 12.04 10.66
CA ARG A 216 16.51 12.73 11.53
C ARG A 216 16.10 12.78 13.00
N LYS A 217 14.81 12.66 13.31
CA LYS A 217 14.31 12.60 14.68
C LYS A 217 14.37 11.19 15.27
N MET A 218 14.71 10.20 14.46
CA MET A 218 14.97 8.83 14.91
C MET A 218 16.45 8.63 15.17
N ASP A 219 16.74 8.02 16.31
CA ASP A 219 18.04 7.45 16.59
C ASP A 219 18.11 6.07 15.90
N TRP A 220 18.63 6.05 14.68
CA TRP A 220 18.78 4.80 13.90
C TRP A 220 19.93 3.95 14.39
N ASP A 221 20.86 4.50 15.19
CA ASP A 221 22.16 3.90 15.53
C ASP A 221 22.11 2.73 16.52
N ALA A 222 20.94 2.13 16.73
CA ALA A 222 20.82 0.83 17.41
C ALA A 222 20.95 -0.37 16.44
N THR A 223 21.51 -0.18 15.23
CA THR A 223 21.67 -1.25 14.22
C THR A 223 22.97 -2.05 14.29
N GLU A 224 23.86 -1.78 15.24
CA GLU A 224 25.03 -2.62 15.49
C GLU A 224 25.05 -3.12 16.95
N LYS A 225 24.45 -4.29 17.17
CA LYS A 225 24.92 -5.34 18.07
C LYS A 225 24.15 -6.63 17.83
#